data_AF-A0A380HKF6-F1
#
_entry.id   AF-A0A380HKF6-F1
#
_cell.length_a   1.000
_cell.length_b   1.000
_cell.length_c   1.000
_cell.angle_alpha   90.00
_cell.angle_beta   90.00
_cell.angle_gamma   90.00
#
_symmetry.space_group_name_H-M   'P 1'
#
loop_
_entity.id
_entity.type
_entity.pdbx_description
1 polymer ?
#
loop_
_entity_poly.entity_id
_entity_poly.type
_entity_poly.pdbx_seq_one_letter_code
_entity_poly.pdbx_strand_id
1 'polypeptide(L)' 'MLGLLLQQQGYNFTIFEKESPEINKNRGGSLDIHADTGQLPLKEAGIYEAFKSLVRYEGEDTRVIGKDGTVHFPVLL' A
#
# COMPACT_ATOMS: atom_id res chain seq x y z
N MET A 1 5.57 -6.65 -7.35
CA MET A 1 6.77 -7.04 -6.57
C MET A 1 7.59 -8.13 -7.24
N LEU A 2 7.05 -9.32 -7.52
CA LEU A 2 7.83 -10.43 -8.10
C LEU A 2 8.69 -10.03 -9.31
N GLY A 3 8.12 -9.35 -10.31
CA GLY A 3 8.88 -8.91 -11.49
C GLY A 3 10.07 -8.00 -11.14
N LEU A 4 9.91 -7.06 -10.21
CA LEU A 4 10.99 -6.18 -9.78
C LEU A 4 12.14 -6.97 -9.13
N LEU A 5 11.82 -7.96 -8.29
CA LEU A 5 12.82 -8.82 -7.66
C LEU A 5 13.53 -9.71 -8.70
N LEU A 6 12.79 -10.31 -9.64
CA LEU A 6 13.38 -11.10 -10.73
C LEU A 6 14.30 -10.26 -11.61
N GLN A 7 13.94 -9.01 -11.88
CA GLN A 7 14.75 -8.07 -12.66
C GLN A 7 16.09 -7.79 -11.98
N GLN A 8 16.11 -7.58 -10.66
CA GLN A 8 17.32 -7.34 -9.90
C GLN A 8 18.26 -8.54 -9.86
N GLN A 9 17.70 -9.75 -9.92
CA GLN A 9 18.46 -11.00 -10.00
C GLN A 9 18.92 -11.32 -11.45
N GLY A 10 18.61 -10.46 -12.43
CA GLY A 10 19.05 -10.62 -13.82
C GLY A 10 18.25 -11.65 -14.63
N TYR A 11 17.07 -12.05 -14.17
CA TYR A 11 16.22 -12.98 -14.93
C TYR A 11 15.49 -12.28 -16.08
N ASN A 12 15.36 -12.99 -17.19
CA ASN A 12 14.50 -12.59 -18.31
C ASN A 12 13.05 -13.04 -18.04
N PHE A 13 12.12 -12.10 -18.01
CA PHE A 13 10.69 -12.37 -17.83
C PHE A 13 9.83 -11.35 -18.57
N THR A 14 8.55 -11.69 -18.74
CA THR A 14 7.53 -10.83 -19.34
C THR A 14 6.34 -10.71 -18.38
N ILE A 15 5.87 -9.48 -18.13
CA ILE A 15 4.62 -9.23 -17.39
C ILE A 15 3.50 -9.04 -18.40
N PHE A 16 2.43 -9.83 -18.27
CA PHE A 16 1.20 -9.65 -19.01
C PHE A 16 0.15 -9.02 -18.10
N GLU A 17 -0.19 -7.76 -18.36
CA GLU A 17 -1.25 -7.02 -17.67
C GLU A 17 -2.44 -6.85 -18.63
N LYS A 18 -3.66 -7.11 -18.16
CA LYS A 18 -4.86 -7.05 -18.98
C LYS A 18 -5.34 -5.60 -19.14
N GLU A 19 -5.24 -4.82 -18.07
CA GLU A 19 -5.79 -3.46 -18.02
C GLU A 19 -4.83 -2.43 -18.64
N SER A 20 -5.39 -1.34 -19.18
CA SER A 20 -4.57 -0.22 -19.64
C SER A 20 -4.06 0.63 -18.46
N PRO A 21 -2.91 1.30 -18.59
CA PRO A 21 -2.25 1.99 -17.47
C PRO A 21 -3.09 3.08 -16.76
N GLU A 22 -4.11 3.61 -17.41
CA GLU A 22 -4.88 4.78 -16.95
C GLU A 22 -6.14 4.41 -16.14
N ILE A 23 -6.63 3.17 -16.22
CA ILE A 23 -7.98 2.79 -15.74
C ILE A 23 -8.12 2.80 -14.21
N ASN A 24 -7.03 2.60 -13.47
CA ASN A 24 -7.09 2.37 -12.02
C ASN A 24 -6.75 3.59 -11.14
N LYS A 25 -6.47 4.77 -11.72
CA LYS A 25 -6.07 5.96 -10.95
C LYS A 25 -7.11 6.40 -9.90
N ASN A 26 -8.39 6.06 -10.09
CA ASN A 26 -9.49 6.53 -9.24
C ASN A 26 -10.31 5.42 -8.58
N ARG A 27 -9.82 4.16 -8.53
CA ARG A 27 -10.58 3.03 -7.98
C ARG A 27 -9.84 2.38 -6.82
N GLY A 28 -10.45 2.41 -5.64
CA GLY A 28 -9.96 1.74 -4.43
C GLY A 28 -9.65 2.70 -3.28
N GLY A 29 -9.53 2.14 -2.07
CA GLY A 29 -9.02 2.85 -0.88
C GLY A 29 -7.49 2.76 -0.78
N SER A 30 -6.95 3.15 0.37
CA SER A 30 -5.56 2.81 0.74
C SER A 30 -5.41 1.31 1.00
N LEU A 31 -4.17 0.84 0.89
CA LEU A 31 -3.76 -0.48 1.33
C LEU A 31 -2.68 -0.33 2.39
N ASP A 32 -2.83 -1.02 3.52
CA ASP A 32 -1.83 -1.06 4.57
C ASP A 32 -0.79 -2.13 4.26
N ILE A 33 0.47 -1.73 4.25
CA ILE A 33 1.60 -2.61 3.94
C ILE A 33 2.34 -2.93 5.23
N HIS A 34 2.12 -4.11 5.78
CA HIS A 34 2.65 -4.50 7.08
C HIS A 34 4.17 -4.76 7.06
N ALA A 35 4.83 -4.41 8.17
CA ALA A 35 6.29 -4.45 8.29
C ALA A 35 6.90 -5.87 8.20
N ASP A 36 6.17 -6.86 8.71
CA ASP A 36 6.56 -8.27 8.83
C ASP A 36 6.41 -9.07 7.53
N THR A 37 5.72 -8.51 6.54
CA THR A 37 5.35 -9.21 5.31
C THR A 37 5.53 -8.29 4.10
N GLY A 38 4.58 -7.38 3.87
CA GLY A 38 4.52 -6.56 2.66
C GLY A 38 5.67 -5.56 2.49
N GLN A 39 6.26 -5.06 3.58
CA GLN A 39 7.41 -4.15 3.50
C GLN A 39 8.74 -4.87 3.22
N LEU A 40 8.85 -6.17 3.51
CA LEU A 40 10.08 -6.94 3.25
C LEU A 40 10.51 -6.91 1.78
N PRO A 41 9.65 -7.23 0.79
CA PRO A 41 10.05 -7.16 -0.61
C PRO A 41 10.31 -5.72 -1.09
N LEU A 42 9.74 -4.69 -0.44
CA LEU A 42 10.06 -3.29 -0.76
C LEU A 42 11.49 -2.92 -0.33
N LYS A 43 11.92 -3.43 0.83
CA LYS A 43 13.29 -3.28 1.33
C LYS A 43 14.28 -4.03 0.45
N GLU A 44 14.00 -5.28 0.13
CA GLU A 44 14.82 -6.09 -0.78
C GLU A 44 14.96 -5.41 -2.14
N ALA A 45 13.85 -4.86 -2.66
CA ALA A 45 13.85 -4.15 -3.91
C ALA A 45 14.48 -2.74 -3.86
N GLY A 46 14.91 -2.25 -2.69
CA GLY A 46 15.55 -0.94 -2.54
C GLY A 46 14.59 0.25 -2.71
N ILE A 47 13.28 0.05 -2.67
CA ILE A 47 12.26 1.10 -2.89
C ILE A 47 11.56 1.54 -1.59
N TYR A 48 12.03 1.06 -0.44
CA TYR A 48 11.39 1.30 0.85
C TYR A 48 11.32 2.79 1.24
N GLU A 49 12.37 3.56 1.00
CA GLU A 49 12.37 4.99 1.33
C GLU A 49 11.42 5.80 0.43
N ALA A 50 11.33 5.45 -0.86
CA ALA A 50 10.35 6.04 -1.77
C ALA A 50 8.92 5.66 -1.39
N PHE A 51 8.70 4.43 -0.91
CA PHE A 51 7.43 4.03 -0.32
C PHE A 51 7.10 4.92 0.89
N LYS A 52 8.02 5.05 1.86
CA LYS A 52 7.82 5.86 3.08
C LYS A 52 7.47 7.33 2.81
N SER A 53 8.00 7.92 1.74
CA SER A 53 7.69 9.30 1.37
C SER A 53 6.29 9.47 0.76
N LEU A 54 5.61 8.38 0.41
CA LEU A 54 4.26 8.36 -0.19
C LEU A 54 3.18 7.86 0.78
N VAL A 55 3.56 7.23 1.90
CA VAL A 55 2.59 6.73 2.89
C VAL A 55 1.86 7.88 3.56
N ARG A 56 0.56 7.71 3.81
CA ARG A 56 -0.28 8.64 4.56
C ARG A 56 -0.42 8.15 6.01
N TYR A 57 0.45 8.64 6.89
CA TYR A 57 0.45 8.26 8.32
C TYR A 57 -0.78 8.74 9.08
N GLU A 58 -1.39 9.85 8.63
CA GLU A 58 -2.62 10.42 9.20
C GLU A 58 -3.89 9.58 8.91
N GLY A 59 -3.76 8.44 8.20
CA GLY A 59 -4.87 7.58 7.80
C GLY A 59 -5.26 6.49 8.82
N GLU A 60 -4.56 6.36 9.94
CA GLU A 60 -4.81 5.30 10.94
C GLU A 60 -5.82 5.68 12.03
N ASP A 61 -6.26 6.94 12.04
CA ASP A 61 -7.26 7.46 12.96
C ASP A 61 -8.62 6.77 12.79
N THR A 62 -8.89 5.81 13.66
CA THR A 62 -10.13 5.02 13.62
C THR A 62 -11.16 5.59 14.59
N ARG A 63 -12.38 5.84 14.10
CA ARG A 63 -13.55 6.18 14.94
C ARG A 63 -14.63 5.13 14.79
N VAL A 64 -15.26 4.77 15.90
CA VAL A 64 -16.49 3.97 15.90
C VAL A 64 -17.66 4.89 16.21
N ILE A 65 -18.58 5.03 15.27
CA ILE A 65 -19.72 5.96 15.36
C ILE A 65 -21.01 5.17 15.15
N GLY A 66 -21.95 5.34 16.07
CA GLY A 66 -23.30 4.80 15.97
C GLY A 66 -24.07 5.45 14.82
N LYS A 67 -25.09 4.77 14.31
CA LYS A 67 -25.95 5.30 13.23
C LYS A 67 -26.63 6.63 13.55
N ASP A 68 -26.75 6.98 14.82
CA ASP A 68 -27.31 8.21 15.37
C ASP A 68 -26.28 9.33 15.54
N GLY A 69 -25.01 9.09 15.18
CA GLY A 69 -23.91 10.02 15.33
C GLY A 69 -23.18 9.93 16.67
N THR A 70 -23.60 9.03 17.59
CA THR A 70 -22.93 8.84 18.88
C THR A 70 -21.53 8.26 18.68
N VAL A 71 -20.49 8.91 19.19
CA VAL A 71 -19.10 8.40 19.11
C VAL A 71 -18.87 7.40 20.24
N HIS A 72 -18.62 6.13 19.88
CA HIS A 72 -18.29 5.07 20.84
C HIS A 72 -16.78 4.91 21.06
N PHE A 73 -15.98 5.29 20.07
CA PHE A 73 -14.52 5.27 20.16
C PHE A 73 -13.96 6.52 19.46
N PRO A 74 -13.45 7.51 20.22
CA PRO A 74 -12.84 8.70 19.66
C PRO A 74 -11.39 8.45 19.25
N VAL A 75 -10.87 9.27 18.33
CA VAL A 75 -9.44 9.35 18.08
C VAL A 75 -8.77 9.98 19.29
N LEU A 76 -7.74 9.33 19.83
CA LEU A 76 -6.86 9.90 20.85
C LEU A 76 -5.75 10.64 20.11
N LEU A 77 -5.69 11.96 20.31
CA LEU A 77 -4.58 12.81 19.85
C LEU A 77 -3.37 12.68 20.77
#